data_AF-A0A257P1V1-F1
#
_entry.id   AF-A0A257P1V1-F1
#
_cell.length_a   1.000
_cell.length_b   1.000
_cell.length_c   1.000
_cell.angle_alpha   90.00
_cell.angle_beta   90.00
_cell.angle_gamma   90.00
#
_symmetry.space_group_name_H-M   'P 1'
#
loop_
_entity.id
_entity.type
_entity.pdbx_description
1 polymer ?
#
loop_
_entity_poly.entity_id
_entity_poly.type
_entity_poly.pdbx_seq_one_letter_code
_entity_poly.pdbx_strand_id
1 'polypeptide(L)'
;MSSDPIPEKIRALVESAQAPDNTPDMARNFVAGEDNLAELVDACLAGFAALKPPALFRRSTEIVTVERAAAASPRSHYRGASGSLVVRPLDVPRMQTELARLFSFSRRRKDGALAPCNPPPGLAASLLSSGGESLPVLTGVIPHPTFNPADGRVMGRSGYDDRTGLLLDFGRLKVPAIPDQPTRQQGLDALEQVAEVVSEFPFVGGVDKAVALAYGFTLLQRRMLDMAPLFLFSATTPATGKTLLATAWPRLVLGHDPAIQAFPPDDGELRKTLFAALADGQSALLLDNVNGRFKSDGLCIVSTSATMRERVLGFSRTLEVPTTATIAITGNNAQPVGDVAQRVLPCHLDARVEHPENRAFSRDLLAWVERERPRLLAAMLTFLRAYAVASDKPALKPWRFVEWSQAVRGPLVWAGYPDPLDALDATREDDPARVALMGLLSAWHAHFSNRPQALRDVIGRAIDRAAAADFELRDAIAEVAGDRSGELSALRLGKYLQSHAGRIVSGLAFKRGALYAGSVRWMVEPRHLGGRDGVGGVISNQAQEKPE
;
A
#
# COMPACT_ATOMS: atom_id res chain seq x y z
N MET A 1 30.97 -19.29 2.72
CA MET A 1 31.04 -19.31 1.25
C MET A 1 31.85 -18.09 0.85
N SER A 2 32.93 -18.35 0.10
CA SER A 2 34.02 -17.43 -0.21
C SER A 2 33.52 -16.14 -0.88
N SER A 3 33.76 -14.99 -0.26
CA SER A 3 33.74 -13.70 -0.93
C SER A 3 35.04 -13.56 -1.70
N ASP A 4 35.01 -13.61 -3.02
CA ASP A 4 36.22 -13.39 -3.82
C ASP A 4 36.76 -11.98 -3.56
N PRO A 5 38.07 -11.83 -3.30
CA PRO A 5 38.67 -10.53 -3.05
C PRO A 5 38.70 -9.75 -4.37
N ILE A 6 38.18 -8.53 -4.32
CA ILE A 6 38.30 -7.52 -5.38
C ILE A 6 39.78 -7.47 -5.83
N PRO A 7 40.10 -7.63 -7.13
CA PRO A 7 41.46 -7.54 -7.65
C PRO A 7 42.20 -6.30 -7.14
N GLU A 8 43.48 -6.46 -6.77
CA GLU A 8 44.30 -5.43 -6.12
C GLU A 8 44.38 -4.11 -6.93
N LYS A 9 44.30 -4.21 -8.27
CA LYS A 9 44.17 -3.05 -9.17
C LYS A 9 42.86 -2.27 -8.99
N ILE A 10 41.75 -2.96 -8.77
CA ILE A 10 40.43 -2.35 -8.51
C ILE A 10 40.42 -1.73 -7.11
N ARG A 11 41.10 -2.34 -6.13
CA ARG A 11 41.27 -1.75 -4.79
C ARG A 11 42.01 -0.40 -4.84
N ALA A 12 43.11 -0.31 -5.57
CA ALA A 12 43.85 0.95 -5.75
C ALA A 12 43.03 2.04 -6.50
N LEU A 13 42.16 1.64 -7.43
CA LEU A 13 41.22 2.53 -8.13
C LEU A 13 40.07 3.00 -7.24
N VAL A 14 39.66 2.20 -6.25
CA VAL A 14 38.63 2.55 -5.25
C VAL A 14 39.21 3.41 -4.12
N GLU A 15 40.43 3.13 -3.66
CA GLU A 15 41.11 3.89 -2.59
C GLU A 15 41.50 5.31 -3.03
N SER A 16 41.86 5.50 -4.31
CA SER A 16 42.06 6.84 -4.90
C SER A 16 40.76 7.66 -5.05
N ALA A 17 39.58 7.03 -4.91
CA ALA A 17 38.29 7.71 -5.00
C ALA A 17 37.80 8.32 -3.66
N GLN A 18 38.50 8.10 -2.55
CA GLN A 18 38.03 8.48 -1.20
C GLN A 18 38.68 9.75 -0.60
N ALA A 19 39.47 10.51 -1.35
CA ALA A 19 40.11 11.72 -0.83
C ALA A 19 39.09 12.87 -0.63
N PRO A 20 39.01 13.46 0.59
CA PRO A 20 38.19 14.63 0.84
C PRO A 20 39.02 15.89 0.59
N ASP A 21 38.74 16.63 -0.49
CA ASP A 21 38.64 18.10 -0.45
C ASP A 21 38.36 18.72 -1.83
N ASN A 22 37.26 19.46 -1.89
CA ASN A 22 36.91 20.60 -2.75
C ASN A 22 37.73 20.87 -4.04
N THR A 23 37.57 20.02 -5.05
CA THR A 23 37.22 20.33 -6.47
C THR A 23 37.28 19.01 -7.22
N PRO A 24 36.26 18.60 -8.00
CA PRO A 24 36.29 17.27 -8.60
C PRO A 24 37.25 17.27 -9.79
N ASP A 25 38.52 16.96 -9.54
CA ASP A 25 39.40 16.35 -10.53
C ASP A 25 39.00 14.87 -10.74
N MET A 26 37.69 14.62 -10.90
CA MET A 26 37.09 13.30 -11.13
C MET A 26 37.10 12.92 -12.61
N ALA A 27 37.93 13.56 -13.42
CA ALA A 27 38.19 13.16 -14.79
C ALA A 27 39.04 11.88 -14.79
N ARG A 28 38.48 10.74 -14.38
CA ARG A 28 39.14 9.43 -14.51
C ARG A 28 39.48 9.22 -15.98
N ASN A 29 40.77 9.19 -16.31
CA ASN A 29 41.23 9.13 -17.69
C ASN A 29 41.35 7.66 -18.13
N PHE A 30 40.38 7.18 -18.90
CA PHE A 30 40.36 5.83 -19.45
C PHE A 30 41.06 5.77 -20.81
N VAL A 31 41.91 4.78 -21.03
CA VAL A 31 42.54 4.55 -22.35
C VAL A 31 41.66 3.65 -23.19
N ALA A 32 41.09 4.21 -24.27
CA ALA A 32 40.19 3.56 -25.21
C ALA A 32 40.96 2.82 -26.32
N GLY A 33 40.53 1.59 -26.62
CA GLY A 33 40.99 0.82 -27.80
C GLY A 33 42.05 -0.25 -27.52
N GLU A 34 42.32 -0.54 -26.24
CA GLU A 34 42.97 -1.80 -25.83
C GLU A 34 41.84 -2.86 -25.68
N ASP A 35 42.14 -4.17 -25.71
CA ASP A 35 41.14 -5.24 -25.52
C ASP A 35 40.60 -5.29 -24.06
N ASN A 36 40.15 -4.15 -23.53
CA ASN A 36 39.87 -3.88 -22.13
C ASN A 36 38.40 -3.45 -21.88
N LEU A 37 37.48 -3.75 -22.81
CA LEU A 37 36.08 -3.32 -22.72
C LEU A 37 35.41 -3.76 -21.41
N ALA A 38 35.68 -4.97 -20.92
CA ALA A 38 35.16 -5.46 -19.64
C ALA A 38 35.66 -4.63 -18.45
N GLU A 39 36.96 -4.33 -18.41
CA GLU A 39 37.56 -3.50 -17.36
C GLU A 39 36.99 -2.07 -17.37
N LEU A 40 36.74 -1.52 -18.56
CA LEU A 40 36.11 -0.21 -18.72
C LEU A 40 34.66 -0.20 -18.20
N VAL A 41 33.90 -1.28 -18.46
CA VAL A 41 32.53 -1.44 -17.95
C VAL A 41 32.54 -1.41 -16.42
N ASP A 42 33.35 -2.26 -15.79
CA ASP A 42 33.41 -2.37 -14.32
C ASP A 42 33.88 -1.05 -13.68
N ALA A 43 34.91 -0.42 -14.24
CA ALA A 43 35.44 0.84 -13.72
C ALA A 43 34.45 2.00 -13.86
N CYS A 44 33.67 2.06 -14.95
CA CYS A 44 32.63 3.06 -15.12
C CYS A 44 31.46 2.82 -14.14
N LEU A 45 30.98 1.57 -13.99
CA LEU A 45 29.92 1.25 -13.02
C LEU A 45 30.33 1.62 -11.59
N ALA A 46 31.54 1.24 -11.19
CA ALA A 46 32.10 1.62 -9.90
C ALA A 46 32.23 3.14 -9.74
N GLY A 47 32.56 3.86 -10.82
CA GLY A 47 32.60 5.32 -10.83
C GLY A 47 31.25 5.98 -10.63
N PHE A 48 30.22 5.52 -11.33
CA PHE A 48 28.86 6.01 -11.15
C PHE A 48 28.33 5.73 -9.73
N ALA A 49 28.65 4.56 -9.17
CA ALA A 49 28.25 4.15 -7.82
C ALA A 49 28.98 4.90 -6.70
N ALA A 50 30.23 5.33 -6.93
CA ALA A 50 31.05 6.01 -5.92
C ALA A 50 30.62 7.47 -5.64
N LEU A 51 29.85 8.08 -6.54
CA LEU A 51 29.31 9.43 -6.35
C LEU A 51 28.34 9.46 -5.16
N LYS A 52 28.27 10.60 -4.47
CA LYS A 52 27.38 10.80 -3.31
C LYS A 52 26.45 12.01 -3.53
N PRO A 53 25.15 11.79 -3.82
CA PRO A 53 24.51 10.50 -4.08
C PRO A 53 25.00 9.83 -5.39
N PRO A 54 24.78 8.51 -5.57
CA PRO A 54 25.12 7.82 -6.81
C PRO A 54 24.43 8.47 -8.01
N ALA A 55 25.12 8.54 -9.16
CA ALA A 55 24.56 9.15 -10.37
C ALA A 55 23.59 8.21 -11.10
N LEU A 56 23.92 6.91 -11.09
CA LEU A 56 23.13 5.84 -11.69
C LEU A 56 22.79 4.79 -10.65
N PHE A 57 21.67 4.11 -10.86
CA PHE A 57 21.16 3.06 -10.01
C PHE A 57 20.72 1.87 -10.86
N ARG A 58 20.62 0.71 -10.22
CA ARG A 58 19.93 -0.45 -10.78
C ARG A 58 18.51 -0.52 -10.24
N ARG A 59 17.53 -0.69 -11.11
CA ARG A 59 16.15 -1.00 -10.72
C ARG A 59 15.69 -2.22 -11.50
N SER A 60 15.47 -3.32 -10.79
CA SER A 60 15.27 -4.64 -11.40
C SER A 60 16.46 -5.02 -12.29
N THR A 61 16.25 -5.11 -13.61
CA THR A 61 17.28 -5.43 -14.61
C THR A 61 17.71 -4.20 -15.43
N GLU A 62 17.20 -3.01 -15.11
CA GLU A 62 17.45 -1.78 -15.86
C GLU A 62 18.40 -0.84 -15.09
N ILE A 63 19.26 -0.16 -15.84
CA ILE A 63 20.03 0.98 -15.32
C ILE A 63 19.17 2.23 -15.44
N VAL A 64 19.01 2.94 -14.33
CA VAL A 64 18.17 4.13 -14.23
C VAL A 64 18.94 5.30 -13.62
N THR A 65 18.46 6.50 -13.90
CA THR A 65 18.87 7.73 -13.20
C THR A 65 17.65 8.43 -12.63
N VAL A 66 17.87 9.31 -11.65
CA VAL A 66 16.82 10.10 -11.01
C VAL A 66 17.02 11.57 -11.36
N GLU A 67 15.98 12.19 -11.87
CA GLU A 67 15.98 13.60 -12.24
C GLU A 67 14.82 14.35 -11.61
N ARG A 68 15.00 15.65 -11.40
CA ARG A 68 13.87 16.54 -11.14
C ARG A 68 13.23 16.92 -12.47
N ALA A 69 11.93 16.65 -12.61
CA ALA A 69 11.17 17.07 -13.76
C ALA A 69 11.27 18.59 -13.93
N ALA A 70 11.74 19.04 -15.10
CA ALA A 70 11.58 20.43 -15.53
C ALA A 70 10.08 20.79 -15.51
N ALA A 71 9.77 22.07 -15.28
CA ALA A 71 8.39 22.56 -15.17
C ALA A 71 7.47 21.92 -16.23
N ALA A 72 6.34 21.39 -15.77
CA ALA A 72 5.46 20.58 -16.61
C ALA A 72 5.09 21.33 -17.90
N SER A 73 5.45 20.76 -19.05
CA SER A 73 4.86 21.16 -20.32
C SER A 73 3.37 20.83 -20.28
N PRO A 74 2.46 21.76 -20.68
CA PRO A 74 1.01 21.54 -20.65
C PRO A 74 0.51 20.32 -21.44
N ARG A 75 1.38 19.71 -22.28
CA ARG A 75 1.05 18.60 -23.19
C ARG A 75 1.67 17.25 -22.80
N SER A 76 2.40 17.16 -21.69
CA SER A 76 2.98 15.90 -21.23
C SER A 76 1.95 15.07 -20.47
N HIS A 77 1.76 13.80 -20.86
CA HIS A 77 1.00 12.81 -20.08
C HIS A 77 1.59 12.57 -18.68
N TYR A 78 2.83 13.01 -18.45
CA TYR A 78 3.50 13.03 -17.16
C TYR A 78 3.19 14.35 -16.42
N ARG A 79 2.15 14.35 -15.58
CA ARG A 79 1.94 15.41 -14.58
C ARG A 79 2.71 15.09 -13.29
N GLY A 80 4.04 15.07 -13.38
CA GLY A 80 4.83 15.36 -12.20
C GLY A 80 4.69 16.85 -11.89
N ALA A 81 4.41 17.23 -10.64
CA ALA A 81 4.51 18.63 -10.26
C ALA A 81 5.93 19.14 -10.58
N SER A 82 6.08 20.39 -11.03
CA SER A 82 7.40 20.96 -11.32
C SER A 82 8.38 20.68 -10.19
N GLY A 83 9.53 20.06 -10.50
CA GLY A 83 10.52 19.66 -9.50
C GLY A 83 10.32 18.28 -8.86
N SER A 84 9.31 17.49 -9.25
CA SER A 84 9.13 16.10 -8.79
C SER A 84 10.28 15.20 -9.23
N LEU A 85 10.67 14.23 -8.40
CA LEU A 85 11.67 13.23 -8.75
C LEU A 85 11.08 12.20 -9.72
N VAL A 86 11.77 11.94 -10.82
CA VAL A 86 11.38 10.99 -11.86
C VAL A 86 12.51 9.99 -12.06
N VAL A 87 12.18 8.71 -12.00
CA VAL A 87 13.10 7.62 -12.33
C VAL A 87 13.03 7.37 -13.83
N ARG A 88 14.16 7.47 -14.54
CA ARG A 88 14.23 7.26 -15.99
C ARG A 88 15.20 6.13 -16.34
N PRO A 89 14.79 5.14 -17.14
CA PRO A 89 15.73 4.21 -17.75
C PRO A 89 16.65 4.95 -18.72
N LEU A 90 17.90 4.51 -18.82
CA LEU A 90 18.86 5.07 -19.77
C LEU A 90 18.80 4.33 -21.10
N ASP A 91 18.86 5.09 -22.20
CA ASP A 91 19.16 4.57 -23.53
C ASP A 91 20.65 4.79 -23.88
N VAL A 92 21.09 4.22 -25.01
CA VAL A 92 22.50 4.30 -25.44
C VAL A 92 22.97 5.75 -25.59
N PRO A 93 22.24 6.67 -26.28
CA PRO A 93 22.64 8.07 -26.39
C PRO A 93 22.80 8.77 -25.04
N ARG A 94 21.90 8.51 -24.09
CA ARG A 94 21.95 9.11 -22.77
C ARG A 94 23.10 8.56 -21.92
N MET A 95 23.32 7.25 -21.94
CA MET A 95 24.48 6.63 -21.29
C MET A 95 25.79 7.19 -21.85
N GLN A 96 25.89 7.38 -23.17
CA GLN A 96 27.04 8.02 -23.81
C GLN A 96 27.29 9.45 -23.29
N THR A 97 26.21 10.19 -23.06
CA THR A 97 26.27 11.55 -22.51
C THR A 97 26.74 11.55 -21.05
N GLU A 98 26.21 10.66 -20.22
CA GLU A 98 26.65 10.53 -18.81
C GLU A 98 28.10 10.09 -18.71
N LEU A 99 28.56 9.18 -19.59
CA LEU A 99 29.96 8.79 -19.68
C LEU A 99 30.87 9.98 -20.02
N ALA A 100 30.52 10.76 -21.05
CA ALA A 100 31.30 11.92 -21.47
C ALA A 100 31.29 13.06 -20.43
N ARG A 101 30.26 13.12 -19.59
CA ARG A 101 30.12 14.11 -18.52
C ARG A 101 30.97 13.77 -17.30
N LEU A 102 31.03 12.50 -16.93
CA LEU A 102 31.62 12.06 -15.66
C LEU A 102 33.01 11.44 -15.79
N PHE A 103 33.44 11.08 -17.00
CA PHE A 103 34.73 10.44 -17.24
C PHE A 103 35.45 11.07 -18.42
N SER A 104 36.79 11.01 -18.38
CA SER A 104 37.64 11.43 -19.48
C SER A 104 38.14 10.20 -20.22
N PHE A 105 38.20 10.26 -21.54
CA PHE A 105 38.72 9.17 -22.36
C PHE A 105 39.89 9.69 -23.20
N SER A 106 40.93 8.87 -23.30
CA SER A 106 42.08 9.10 -24.16
C SER A 106 42.29 7.91 -25.08
N ARG A 107 42.84 8.13 -26.27
CA ARG A 107 43.27 7.08 -27.19
C ARG A 107 44.76 7.18 -27.40
N ARG A 108 45.43 6.02 -27.48
CA ARG A 108 46.86 5.95 -27.83
C ARG A 108 47.04 6.20 -29.32
N ARG A 109 47.90 7.16 -29.67
CA ARG A 109 48.33 7.48 -31.04
C ARG A 109 49.47 6.57 -31.48
N LYS A 110 49.79 6.59 -32.78
CA LYS A 110 50.88 5.79 -33.38
C LYS A 110 52.26 6.10 -32.81
N ASP A 111 52.46 7.32 -32.31
CA ASP A 111 53.69 7.80 -31.64
C ASP A 111 53.74 7.41 -30.14
N GLY A 112 52.73 6.67 -29.65
CA GLY A 112 52.61 6.27 -28.25
C GLY A 112 51.97 7.33 -27.34
N ALA A 113 51.72 8.55 -27.82
CA ALA A 113 51.11 9.63 -27.04
C ALA A 113 49.61 9.38 -26.81
N LEU A 114 49.09 9.84 -25.67
CA LEU A 114 47.66 9.82 -25.36
C LEU A 114 46.99 11.10 -25.88
N ALA A 115 45.84 10.96 -26.52
CA ALA A 115 45.04 12.09 -26.99
C ALA A 115 43.58 11.96 -26.54
N PRO A 116 42.94 13.06 -26.08
CA PRO A 116 41.53 13.03 -25.67
C PRO A 116 40.62 12.49 -26.78
N CYS A 117 39.60 11.73 -26.39
CA CYS A 117 38.57 11.24 -27.29
C CYS A 117 37.20 11.13 -26.59
N ASN A 118 36.16 10.88 -27.38
CA ASN A 118 34.83 10.53 -26.85
C ASN A 118 34.84 9.11 -26.24
N PRO A 119 33.83 8.76 -25.42
CA PRO A 119 33.70 7.39 -24.90
C PRO A 119 33.62 6.37 -26.05
N PRO A 120 34.21 5.17 -25.91
CA PRO A 120 34.23 4.15 -26.95
C PRO A 120 32.84 3.80 -27.50
N PRO A 121 32.65 3.62 -28.83
CA PRO A 121 31.33 3.43 -29.46
C PRO A 121 30.50 2.23 -28.97
N GLY A 122 31.10 1.25 -28.30
CA GLY A 122 30.39 0.08 -27.72
C GLY A 122 30.19 0.12 -26.20
N LEU A 123 30.87 1.03 -25.48
CA LEU A 123 30.90 1.02 -24.02
C LEU A 123 29.51 1.27 -23.42
N ALA A 124 28.76 2.24 -23.95
CA ALA A 124 27.41 2.54 -23.49
C ALA A 124 26.45 1.34 -23.66
N ALA A 125 26.51 0.65 -24.80
CA ALA A 125 25.69 -0.53 -25.06
C ALA A 125 26.07 -1.70 -24.13
N SER A 126 27.37 -1.93 -23.91
CA SER A 126 27.86 -2.94 -22.97
C SER A 126 27.46 -2.66 -21.52
N LEU A 127 27.54 -1.40 -21.08
CA LEU A 127 27.08 -0.98 -19.75
C LEU A 127 25.58 -1.24 -19.56
N LEU A 128 24.75 -0.86 -20.52
CA LEU A 128 23.30 -1.11 -20.42
C LEU A 128 22.97 -2.59 -20.46
N SER A 129 23.73 -3.38 -21.24
CA SER A 129 23.52 -4.83 -21.36
C SER A 129 24.00 -5.62 -20.14
N SER A 130 24.90 -5.07 -19.32
CA SER A 130 25.37 -5.72 -18.09
C SER A 130 24.30 -5.75 -16.97
N GLY A 131 23.23 -4.96 -17.11
CA GLY A 131 22.20 -4.81 -16.08
C GLY A 131 22.67 -4.03 -14.85
N GLY A 132 23.92 -3.55 -14.81
CA GLY A 132 24.45 -2.69 -13.77
C GLY A 132 24.57 -3.35 -12.39
N GLU A 133 25.03 -4.60 -12.31
CA GLU A 133 25.10 -5.36 -11.04
C GLU A 133 25.86 -4.65 -9.91
N SER A 134 26.89 -3.87 -10.25
CA SER A 134 27.69 -3.08 -9.29
C SER A 134 27.05 -1.74 -8.90
N LEU A 135 25.92 -1.36 -9.50
CA LEU A 135 25.21 -0.13 -9.14
C LEU A 135 24.30 -0.36 -7.92
N PRO A 136 24.12 0.67 -7.08
CA PRO A 136 23.18 0.61 -5.96
C PRO A 136 21.75 0.35 -6.43
N VAL A 137 21.00 -0.44 -5.67
CA VAL A 137 19.61 -0.79 -5.98
C VAL A 137 18.68 0.36 -5.60
N LEU A 138 17.96 0.92 -6.56
CA LEU A 138 16.93 1.92 -6.29
C LEU A 138 15.56 1.26 -6.09
N THR A 139 15.11 1.20 -4.84
CA THR A 139 13.77 0.71 -4.47
C THR A 139 12.70 1.81 -4.60
N GLY A 140 13.11 3.08 -4.50
CA GLY A 140 12.21 4.23 -4.66
C GLY A 140 12.88 5.57 -4.41
N VAL A 141 12.12 6.64 -4.65
CA VAL A 141 12.53 8.03 -4.41
C VAL A 141 11.59 8.68 -3.41
N ILE A 142 12.12 9.48 -2.48
CA ILE A 142 11.33 10.19 -1.46
C ILE A 142 11.72 11.68 -1.44
N PRO A 143 10.76 12.61 -1.64
CA PRO A 143 11.04 14.05 -1.69
C PRO A 143 10.92 14.75 -0.33
N HIS A 144 10.94 14.01 0.79
CA HIS A 144 10.76 14.52 2.14
C HIS A 144 11.50 13.66 3.18
N PRO A 145 11.87 14.22 4.34
CA PRO A 145 12.29 13.42 5.49
C PRO A 145 11.24 12.36 5.84
N THR A 146 11.69 11.17 6.20
CA THR A 146 10.79 10.03 6.49
C THR A 146 11.28 9.25 7.72
N PHE A 147 10.52 8.24 8.10
CA PHE A 147 10.74 7.41 9.27
C PHE A 147 10.77 5.95 8.83
N ASN A 148 11.79 5.21 9.29
CA ASN A 148 11.88 3.78 9.08
C ASN A 148 11.27 3.06 10.30
N PRO A 149 10.10 2.41 10.16
CA PRO A 149 9.46 1.72 11.27
C PRO A 149 10.20 0.45 11.73
N ALA A 150 11.03 -0.16 10.87
CA ALA A 150 11.73 -1.40 11.19
C ALA A 150 12.86 -1.20 12.21
N ASP A 151 13.50 -0.03 12.20
CA ASP A 151 14.61 0.29 13.12
C ASP A 151 14.44 1.61 13.89
N GLY A 152 13.31 2.29 13.68
CA GLY A 152 12.93 3.51 14.37
C GLY A 152 13.76 4.74 14.00
N ARG A 153 14.56 4.70 12.93
CA ARG A 153 15.42 5.82 12.53
C ARG A 153 14.64 6.88 11.75
N VAL A 154 14.98 8.14 12.01
CA VAL A 154 14.56 9.26 11.17
C VAL A 154 15.56 9.45 10.04
N MET A 155 15.09 9.34 8.80
CA MET A 155 15.87 9.63 7.60
C MET A 155 15.71 11.12 7.26
N GLY A 156 16.45 11.95 8.00
CA GLY A 156 16.32 13.41 8.00
C GLY A 156 17.24 14.17 7.04
N ARG A 157 18.05 13.49 6.22
CA ARG A 157 19.00 14.11 5.27
C ARG A 157 18.80 13.55 3.85
N SER A 158 19.00 14.40 2.85
CA SER A 158 19.04 13.95 1.45
C SER A 158 20.29 13.10 1.19
N GLY A 159 20.16 12.11 0.32
CA GLY A 159 21.18 11.10 0.04
C GLY A 159 20.55 9.76 -0.31
N TYR A 160 21.39 8.80 -0.64
CA TYR A 160 20.97 7.41 -0.83
C TYR A 160 21.16 6.63 0.48
N ASP A 161 20.13 5.89 0.89
CA ASP A 161 20.21 4.98 2.04
C ASP A 161 20.47 3.55 1.54
N ASP A 162 21.68 3.05 1.79
CA ASP A 162 22.13 1.72 1.34
C ASP A 162 21.28 0.57 1.92
N ARG A 163 20.66 0.77 3.09
CA ARG A 163 19.92 -0.28 3.80
C ARG A 163 18.53 -0.47 3.22
N THR A 164 17.89 0.61 2.79
CA THR A 164 16.54 0.58 2.22
C THR A 164 16.54 0.67 0.69
N GLY A 165 17.65 1.08 0.07
CA GLY A 165 17.75 1.37 -1.36
C GLY A 165 16.97 2.60 -1.80
N LEU A 166 16.67 3.52 -0.87
CA LEU A 166 15.89 4.72 -1.15
C LEU A 166 16.81 5.88 -1.49
N LEU A 167 16.46 6.65 -2.51
CA LEU A 167 17.05 7.97 -2.74
C LEU A 167 16.16 9.06 -2.17
N LEU A 168 16.68 9.76 -1.16
CA LEU A 168 16.04 10.90 -0.52
C LEU A 168 16.56 12.20 -1.15
N ASP A 169 15.68 13.01 -1.74
CA ASP A 169 16.06 14.33 -2.25
C ASP A 169 14.96 15.36 -1.93
N PHE A 170 15.21 16.15 -0.90
CA PHE A 170 14.25 17.12 -0.34
C PHE A 170 14.25 18.45 -1.09
N GLY A 171 15.20 18.64 -2.00
CA GLY A 171 15.33 19.87 -2.79
C GLY A 171 15.60 21.05 -1.87
N ARG A 172 14.64 21.99 -1.82
CA ARG A 172 14.73 23.19 -0.97
C ARG A 172 14.06 23.04 0.39
N LEU A 173 13.38 21.91 0.65
CA LEU A 173 12.69 21.68 1.92
C LEU A 173 13.71 21.53 3.05
N LYS A 174 13.58 22.40 4.07
CA LYS A 174 14.34 22.31 5.32
C LYS A 174 13.37 22.03 6.45
N VAL A 175 13.56 20.93 7.16
CA VAL A 175 12.71 20.50 8.29
C VAL A 175 13.47 20.74 9.60
N PRO A 176 12.81 21.21 10.67
CA PRO A 176 13.40 21.29 12.00
C PRO A 176 14.06 19.98 12.45
N ALA A 177 15.06 20.07 13.33
CA ALA A 177 15.73 18.90 13.87
C ALA A 177 14.75 18.03 14.70
N ILE A 178 14.81 16.72 14.49
CA ILE A 178 13.99 15.75 15.23
C ILE A 178 14.82 15.25 16.41
N PRO A 179 14.33 15.34 17.66
CA PRO A 179 15.05 14.79 18.80
C PRO A 179 15.28 13.28 18.66
N ASP A 180 16.46 12.79 19.05
CA ASP A 180 16.77 11.36 18.99
C ASP A 180 16.05 10.55 20.08
N GLN A 181 15.74 11.18 21.21
CA GLN A 181 15.07 10.56 22.36
C GLN A 181 13.96 11.50 22.88
N PRO A 182 12.92 11.77 22.07
CA PRO A 182 11.83 12.63 22.49
C PRO A 182 11.03 11.96 23.61
N THR A 183 10.60 12.76 24.59
CA THR A 183 9.74 12.28 25.67
C THR A 183 8.34 11.98 25.15
N ARG A 184 7.56 11.21 25.93
CA ARG A 184 6.14 10.96 25.63
C ARG A 184 5.38 12.27 25.40
N GLN A 185 5.57 13.27 26.28
CA GLN A 185 4.89 14.56 26.16
C GLN A 185 5.27 15.29 24.86
N GLN A 186 6.56 15.33 24.51
CA GLN A 186 7.00 15.93 23.24
C GLN A 186 6.37 15.25 22.03
N GLY A 187 6.19 13.92 22.08
CA GLY A 187 5.47 13.17 21.05
C GLY A 187 4.00 13.56 20.94
N LEU A 188 3.31 13.71 22.07
CA LEU A 188 1.90 14.10 22.11
C LEU A 188 1.68 15.54 21.64
N ASP A 189 2.51 16.48 22.10
CA ASP A 189 2.47 17.88 21.66
C ASP A 189 2.70 18.00 20.14
N ALA A 190 3.59 17.14 19.60
CA ALA A 190 3.82 17.06 18.16
C ALA A 190 2.60 16.48 17.43
N LEU A 191 1.93 15.46 17.97
CA LEU A 191 0.71 14.92 17.37
C LEU A 191 -0.45 15.93 17.38
N GLU A 192 -0.58 16.75 18.43
CA GLU A 192 -1.59 17.82 18.48
C GLU A 192 -1.40 18.83 17.35
N GLN A 193 -0.15 19.21 17.04
CA GLN A 193 0.17 20.05 15.89
C GLN A 193 -0.24 19.41 14.57
N VAL A 194 0.01 18.11 14.41
CA VAL A 194 -0.41 17.36 13.22
C VAL A 194 -1.94 17.29 13.12
N ALA A 195 -2.64 17.16 14.26
CA ALA A 195 -4.09 17.12 14.32
C ALA A 195 -4.76 18.45 13.90
N GLU A 196 -4.03 19.58 13.90
CA GLU A 196 -4.50 20.85 13.32
C GLU A 196 -4.94 20.69 11.86
N VAL A 197 -4.25 19.85 11.07
CA VAL A 197 -4.55 19.58 9.65
C VAL A 197 -5.98 19.10 9.46
N VAL A 198 -6.49 18.33 10.41
CA VAL A 198 -7.81 17.70 10.34
C VAL A 198 -8.83 18.33 11.30
N SER A 199 -8.46 19.40 12.01
CA SER A 199 -9.26 19.99 13.10
C SER A 199 -10.63 20.50 12.66
N GLU A 200 -10.74 20.97 11.41
CA GLU A 200 -11.95 21.57 10.86
C GLU A 200 -12.78 20.58 10.04
N PHE A 201 -12.49 19.28 10.03
CA PHE A 201 -13.32 18.31 9.31
C PHE A 201 -14.47 17.80 10.18
N PRO A 202 -15.66 17.63 9.60
CA PRO A 202 -16.85 17.27 10.37
C PRO A 202 -16.93 15.74 10.52
N PHE A 203 -16.00 15.16 11.27
CA PHE A 203 -15.96 13.72 11.53
C PHE A 203 -17.18 13.26 12.33
N VAL A 204 -17.72 12.08 12.00
CA VAL A 204 -18.83 11.48 12.74
C VAL A 204 -18.39 11.11 14.17
N GLY A 205 -17.20 10.54 14.33
CA GLY A 205 -16.63 10.21 15.64
C GLY A 205 -15.10 10.26 15.71
N GLY A 206 -14.57 9.90 16.89
CA GLY A 206 -13.12 9.89 17.15
C GLY A 206 -12.35 8.85 16.34
N VAL A 207 -12.99 7.72 15.98
CA VAL A 207 -12.40 6.70 15.10
C VAL A 207 -12.15 7.25 13.70
N ASP A 208 -13.09 8.03 13.13
CA ASP A 208 -12.93 8.64 11.80
C ASP A 208 -11.75 9.62 11.78
N LYS A 209 -11.60 10.43 12.84
CA LYS A 209 -10.44 11.31 13.02
C LYS A 209 -9.14 10.52 13.11
N ALA A 210 -9.13 9.38 13.81
CA ALA A 210 -7.96 8.51 13.91
C ALA A 210 -7.60 7.89 12.55
N VAL A 211 -8.58 7.46 11.75
CA VAL A 211 -8.37 6.97 10.37
C VAL A 211 -7.79 8.06 9.47
N ALA A 212 -8.28 9.30 9.58
CA ALA A 212 -7.75 10.43 8.83
C ALA A 212 -6.28 10.74 9.16
N LEU A 213 -5.87 10.66 10.44
CA LEU A 213 -4.47 10.76 10.84
C LEU A 213 -3.64 9.58 10.33
N ALA A 214 -4.18 8.36 10.42
CA ALA A 214 -3.52 7.15 9.93
C ALA A 214 -3.21 7.23 8.43
N TYR A 215 -4.07 7.88 7.63
CA TYR A 215 -3.81 8.15 6.22
C TYR A 215 -2.53 8.99 6.01
N GLY A 216 -2.39 10.08 6.76
CA GLY A 216 -1.20 10.94 6.73
C GLY A 216 0.09 10.21 7.13
N PHE A 217 0.06 9.48 8.24
CA PHE A 217 1.22 8.69 8.69
C PHE A 217 1.55 7.52 7.77
N THR A 218 0.55 6.96 7.08
CA THR A 218 0.76 5.97 6.03
C THR A 218 1.50 6.58 4.86
N LEU A 219 1.09 7.74 4.36
CA LEU A 219 1.81 8.46 3.29
C LEU A 219 3.29 8.69 3.64
N LEU A 220 3.57 9.10 4.87
CA LEU A 220 4.94 9.38 5.32
C LEU A 220 5.85 8.14 5.28
N GLN A 221 5.28 6.95 5.55
CA GLN A 221 6.01 5.69 5.73
C GLN A 221 5.78 4.68 4.58
N ARG A 222 4.92 4.98 3.60
CA ARG A 222 4.37 3.99 2.64
C ARG A 222 5.44 3.19 1.90
N ARG A 223 6.56 3.83 1.56
CA ARG A 223 7.68 3.20 0.84
C ARG A 223 8.43 2.14 1.67
N MET A 224 8.23 2.11 2.98
CA MET A 224 8.85 1.17 3.92
C MET A 224 7.91 0.05 4.36
N LEU A 225 6.73 -0.04 3.75
CA LEU A 225 5.72 -1.04 4.09
C LEU A 225 5.39 -1.88 2.87
N ASP A 226 5.38 -3.20 3.00
CA ASP A 226 4.99 -4.06 1.88
C ASP A 226 3.48 -4.00 1.65
N MET A 227 2.71 -4.07 2.73
CA MET A 227 1.25 -4.01 2.72
C MET A 227 0.73 -2.80 3.49
N ALA A 228 -0.30 -2.15 2.97
CA ALA A 228 -1.00 -1.06 3.63
C ALA A 228 -2.50 -1.10 3.30
N PRO A 229 -3.39 -0.71 4.24
CA PRO A 229 -4.80 -0.61 3.95
C PRO A 229 -5.11 0.55 3.01
N LEU A 230 -6.30 0.49 2.43
CA LEU A 230 -6.90 1.58 1.66
C LEU A 230 -7.68 2.49 2.61
N PHE A 231 -7.88 3.74 2.22
CA PHE A 231 -8.64 4.71 2.99
C PHE A 231 -9.88 5.13 2.22
N LEU A 232 -11.05 5.09 2.85
CA LEU A 232 -12.30 5.55 2.24
C LEU A 232 -12.84 6.74 3.01
N PHE A 233 -12.86 7.92 2.39
CA PHE A 233 -13.53 9.09 2.92
C PHE A 233 -14.94 9.15 2.35
N SER A 234 -15.93 8.85 3.18
CA SER A 234 -17.35 8.78 2.79
C SER A 234 -18.16 9.85 3.52
N ALA A 235 -19.23 10.32 2.89
CA ALA A 235 -20.19 11.23 3.50
C ALA A 235 -21.58 10.98 2.91
N THR A 236 -22.62 11.41 3.60
CA THR A 236 -24.00 11.33 3.10
C THR A 236 -24.27 12.34 1.99
N THR A 237 -23.62 13.50 2.05
CA THR A 237 -23.82 14.62 1.11
C THR A 237 -22.53 15.06 0.42
N PRO A 238 -22.63 15.58 -0.83
CA PRO A 238 -21.55 16.29 -1.50
C PRO A 238 -21.04 17.51 -0.70
N ALA A 239 -19.91 18.08 -1.12
CA ALA A 239 -19.33 19.30 -0.54
C ALA A 239 -18.93 19.24 0.97
N THR A 240 -18.98 18.07 1.60
CA THR A 240 -18.55 17.88 3.01
C THR A 240 -17.03 17.94 3.25
N GLY A 241 -16.21 18.04 2.19
CA GLY A 241 -14.74 18.18 2.29
C GLY A 241 -13.92 16.89 2.10
N LYS A 242 -14.52 15.80 1.62
CA LYS A 242 -13.84 14.50 1.40
C LYS A 242 -12.59 14.60 0.53
N THR A 243 -12.71 15.20 -0.65
CA THR A 243 -11.61 15.39 -1.61
C THR A 243 -10.54 16.32 -1.05
N LEU A 244 -10.93 17.35 -0.29
CA LEU A 244 -10.01 18.25 0.39
C LEU A 244 -9.17 17.50 1.44
N LEU A 245 -9.79 16.64 2.26
CA LEU A 245 -9.09 15.79 3.23
C LEU A 245 -8.11 14.84 2.54
N ALA A 246 -8.55 14.16 1.47
CA ALA A 246 -7.74 13.24 0.70
C ALA A 246 -6.56 13.93 -0.03
N THR A 247 -6.64 15.25 -0.25
CA THR A 247 -5.62 16.04 -0.96
C THR A 247 -4.64 16.75 -0.01
N ALA A 248 -5.12 17.19 1.15
CA ALA A 248 -4.31 17.93 2.13
C ALA A 248 -3.08 17.11 2.62
N TRP A 249 -3.26 15.80 2.83
CA TRP A 249 -2.17 14.94 3.28
C TRP A 249 -1.06 14.71 2.23
N PRO A 250 -1.36 14.35 0.96
CA PRO A 250 -0.34 14.34 -0.09
C PRO A 250 0.37 15.68 -0.26
N ARG A 251 -0.36 16.80 -0.20
CA ARG A 251 0.25 18.15 -0.25
C ARG A 251 1.22 18.39 0.90
N LEU A 252 0.84 18.01 2.11
CA LEU A 252 1.72 18.09 3.28
C LEU A 252 2.94 17.17 3.14
N VAL A 253 2.73 15.88 2.85
CA VAL A 253 3.80 14.88 2.91
C VAL A 253 4.68 14.94 1.65
N LEU A 254 4.07 14.81 0.47
CA LEU A 254 4.76 14.72 -0.82
C LEU A 254 5.10 16.10 -1.40
N GLY A 255 4.37 17.15 -1.02
CA GLY A 255 4.54 18.50 -1.56
C GLY A 255 3.79 18.77 -2.86
N HIS A 256 2.89 17.87 -3.26
CA HIS A 256 2.07 18.01 -4.46
C HIS A 256 0.74 17.23 -4.31
N ASP A 257 -0.19 17.45 -5.23
CA ASP A 257 -1.47 16.72 -5.27
C ASP A 257 -1.26 15.22 -5.52
N PRO A 258 -2.16 14.36 -5.02
CA PRO A 258 -2.18 12.96 -5.45
C PRO A 258 -2.53 12.88 -6.96
N ALA A 259 -2.23 11.74 -7.59
CA ALA A 259 -2.87 11.44 -8.87
C ALA A 259 -4.37 11.27 -8.64
N ILE A 260 -5.20 12.12 -9.26
CA ILE A 260 -6.66 12.06 -9.10
C ILE A 260 -7.26 11.39 -10.33
N GLN A 261 -8.07 10.36 -10.09
CA GLN A 261 -8.78 9.62 -11.14
C GLN A 261 -10.21 9.35 -10.67
N ALA A 262 -11.18 9.41 -11.59
CA ALA A 262 -12.53 8.94 -11.28
C ALA A 262 -12.50 7.43 -10.99
N PHE A 263 -13.29 6.96 -10.04
CA PHE A 263 -13.40 5.53 -9.76
C PHE A 263 -14.06 4.81 -10.94
N PRO A 264 -13.37 3.88 -11.63
CA PRO A 264 -13.95 3.20 -12.78
C PRO A 264 -15.11 2.27 -12.38
N PRO A 265 -16.18 2.18 -13.20
CA PRO A 265 -17.35 1.36 -12.89
C PRO A 265 -17.07 -0.16 -13.03
N ASP A 266 -16.07 -0.53 -13.82
CA ASP A 266 -15.66 -1.91 -14.07
C ASP A 266 -14.34 -2.21 -13.31
N ASP A 267 -14.28 -3.35 -12.62
CA ASP A 267 -13.07 -3.82 -11.92
C ASP A 267 -11.89 -4.06 -12.87
N GLY A 268 -12.16 -4.52 -14.11
CA GLY A 268 -11.13 -4.69 -15.13
C GLY A 268 -10.52 -3.35 -15.58
N GLU A 269 -11.32 -2.28 -15.61
CA GLU A 269 -10.83 -0.93 -15.89
C GLU A 269 -10.08 -0.37 -14.68
N LEU A 270 -10.64 -0.51 -13.46
CA LEU A 270 -9.98 -0.13 -12.22
C LEU A 270 -8.61 -0.80 -12.06
N ARG A 271 -8.50 -2.10 -12.39
CA ARG A 271 -7.23 -2.84 -12.36
C ARG A 271 -6.18 -2.25 -13.30
N LYS A 272 -6.57 -1.87 -14.53
CA LYS A 272 -5.66 -1.21 -15.49
C LYS A 272 -5.25 0.18 -15.00
N THR A 273 -6.19 0.92 -14.44
CA THR A 273 -6.00 2.25 -13.87
C THR A 273 -5.02 2.23 -12.70
N LEU A 274 -5.19 1.28 -11.77
CA LEU A 274 -4.25 1.02 -10.68
C LEU A 274 -2.86 0.68 -11.21
N PHE A 275 -2.77 -0.26 -12.16
CA PHE A 275 -1.49 -0.68 -12.72
C PHE A 275 -0.75 0.48 -13.41
N ALA A 276 -1.45 1.28 -14.21
CA ALA A 276 -0.86 2.45 -14.88
C ALA A 276 -0.32 3.47 -13.86
N ALA A 277 -1.08 3.79 -12.82
CA ALA A 277 -0.62 4.71 -11.77
C ALA A 277 0.62 4.18 -11.03
N LEU A 278 0.67 2.89 -10.71
CA LEU A 278 1.83 2.27 -10.08
C LEU A 278 3.04 2.18 -11.01
N ALA A 279 2.83 1.88 -12.30
CA ALA A 279 3.86 1.88 -13.32
C ALA A 279 4.48 3.28 -13.50
N ASP A 280 3.67 4.33 -13.44
CA ASP A 280 4.10 5.72 -13.45
C ASP A 280 4.83 6.14 -12.15
N GLY A 281 4.84 5.28 -11.13
CA GLY A 281 5.55 5.51 -9.87
C GLY A 281 4.82 6.44 -8.91
N GLN A 282 3.52 6.65 -9.09
CA GLN A 282 2.71 7.52 -8.23
C GLN A 282 2.83 7.10 -6.76
N SER A 283 3.09 8.07 -5.86
CA SER A 283 3.21 7.81 -4.42
C SER A 283 1.87 7.93 -3.68
N ALA A 284 0.92 8.65 -4.26
CA ALA A 284 -0.44 8.79 -3.75
C ALA A 284 -1.45 8.77 -4.92
N LEU A 285 -2.52 8.00 -4.76
CA LEU A 285 -3.62 7.89 -5.72
C LEU A 285 -4.93 8.20 -5.01
N LEU A 286 -5.73 9.07 -5.60
CA LEU A 286 -7.09 9.40 -5.16
C LEU A 286 -8.08 8.92 -6.21
N LEU A 287 -8.86 7.89 -5.87
CA LEU A 287 -10.01 7.43 -6.65
C LEU A 287 -11.26 8.18 -6.17
N ASP A 288 -11.72 9.12 -6.98
CA ASP A 288 -12.78 10.05 -6.64
C ASP A 288 -14.16 9.59 -7.15
N ASN A 289 -15.22 10.08 -6.50
CA ASN A 289 -16.62 9.92 -6.89
C ASN A 289 -17.14 8.47 -6.93
N VAL A 290 -16.81 7.66 -5.93
CA VAL A 290 -17.51 6.39 -5.70
C VAL A 290 -18.95 6.65 -5.29
N ASN A 291 -19.89 5.97 -5.93
CA ASN A 291 -21.30 5.98 -5.55
C ASN A 291 -21.74 4.56 -5.17
N GLY A 292 -22.27 4.40 -3.96
CA GLY A 292 -22.78 3.12 -3.48
C GLY A 292 -21.69 2.07 -3.28
N ARG A 293 -21.98 0.83 -3.69
CA ARG A 293 -21.15 -0.32 -3.34
C ARG A 293 -20.06 -0.59 -4.36
N PHE A 294 -18.86 -0.94 -3.87
CA PHE A 294 -17.77 -1.37 -4.73
C PHE A 294 -17.08 -2.63 -4.22
N LYS A 295 -16.64 -3.45 -5.17
CA LYS A 295 -15.76 -4.60 -4.96
C LYS A 295 -14.63 -4.51 -5.97
N SER A 296 -13.43 -4.94 -5.61
CA SER A 296 -12.33 -4.97 -6.57
C SER A 296 -11.24 -5.94 -6.13
N ASP A 297 -10.89 -6.87 -7.01
CA ASP A 297 -9.76 -7.77 -6.80
C ASP A 297 -8.44 -7.01 -6.96
N GLY A 298 -8.41 -6.01 -7.85
CA GLY A 298 -7.28 -5.10 -8.01
C GLY A 298 -6.94 -4.35 -6.72
N LEU A 299 -7.94 -3.76 -6.07
CA LEU A 299 -7.78 -3.10 -4.76
C LEU A 299 -7.33 -4.08 -3.65
N CYS A 300 -7.79 -5.33 -3.70
CA CYS A 300 -7.31 -6.36 -2.78
C CYS A 300 -5.82 -6.68 -3.01
N ILE A 301 -5.38 -6.81 -4.26
CA ILE A 301 -3.99 -7.09 -4.61
C ILE A 301 -3.08 -5.94 -4.15
N VAL A 302 -3.37 -4.71 -4.54
CA VAL A 302 -2.49 -3.55 -4.26
C VAL A 302 -2.35 -3.25 -2.77
N SER A 303 -3.34 -3.60 -1.95
CA SER A 303 -3.24 -3.45 -0.49
C SER A 303 -2.45 -4.59 0.16
N THR A 304 -2.50 -5.81 -0.39
CA THR A 304 -2.03 -7.03 0.29
C THR A 304 -0.86 -7.76 -0.35
N SER A 305 -0.26 -7.17 -1.38
CA SER A 305 0.95 -7.65 -2.04
C SER A 305 1.94 -6.50 -2.20
N ALA A 306 3.23 -6.77 -2.06
CA ALA A 306 4.29 -5.79 -2.29
C ALA A 306 4.41 -5.37 -3.77
N THR A 307 3.99 -6.25 -4.69
CA THR A 307 4.02 -6.00 -6.13
C THR A 307 2.72 -6.41 -6.83
N MET A 308 2.47 -5.80 -7.97
CA MET A 308 1.37 -6.11 -8.89
C MET A 308 1.97 -6.42 -10.26
N ARG A 309 1.47 -7.48 -10.92
CA ARG A 309 1.93 -7.90 -12.25
C ARG A 309 0.79 -7.80 -13.26
N GLU A 310 1.04 -7.13 -14.39
CA GLU A 310 0.10 -7.08 -15.51
C GLU A 310 0.78 -7.30 -16.86
N ARG A 311 0.01 -7.83 -17.80
CA ARG A 311 0.42 -7.91 -19.20
C ARG A 311 0.21 -6.55 -19.87
N VAL A 312 1.23 -6.05 -20.54
CA VAL A 312 1.10 -4.81 -21.32
C VAL A 312 0.30 -5.10 -22.60
N LEU A 313 -0.80 -4.38 -22.80
CA LEU A 313 -1.61 -4.50 -24.02
C LEU A 313 -0.77 -4.11 -25.24
N GLY A 314 -0.89 -4.90 -26.32
CA GLY A 314 -0.12 -4.69 -27.56
C GLY A 314 1.32 -5.20 -27.54
N PHE A 315 1.81 -5.72 -26.41
CA PHE A 315 3.15 -6.31 -26.29
C PHE A 315 3.11 -7.71 -25.67
N SER A 316 4.08 -8.56 -26.00
CA SER A 316 4.25 -9.88 -25.37
C SER A 316 5.15 -9.81 -24.12
N ARG A 317 4.95 -8.80 -23.27
CA ARG A 317 5.70 -8.63 -22.01
C ARG A 317 4.78 -8.41 -20.82
N THR A 318 5.15 -9.00 -19.69
CA THR A 318 4.54 -8.77 -18.38
C THR A 318 5.44 -7.82 -17.60
N LEU A 319 4.86 -6.80 -17.00
CA LEU A 319 5.56 -5.85 -16.13
C LEU A 319 5.14 -6.06 -14.69
N GLU A 320 6.11 -5.96 -13.79
CA GLU A 320 5.91 -5.99 -12.34
C GLU A 320 6.17 -4.61 -11.77
N VAL A 321 5.21 -4.10 -11.00
CA VAL A 321 5.26 -2.76 -10.41
C VAL A 321 5.10 -2.84 -8.89
N PRO A 322 5.82 -2.03 -8.11
CA PRO A 322 5.63 -1.99 -6.66
C PRO A 322 4.28 -1.36 -6.32
N THR A 323 3.62 -1.83 -5.26
CA THR A 323 2.32 -1.32 -4.80
C THR A 323 2.45 -0.19 -3.78
N THR A 324 3.66 0.38 -3.63
CA THR A 324 4.05 1.33 -2.59
C THR A 324 3.48 2.75 -2.75
N ALA A 325 2.25 2.85 -3.26
CA ALA A 325 1.42 4.05 -3.28
C ALA A 325 0.38 3.99 -2.14
N THR A 326 0.07 5.12 -1.52
CA THR A 326 -1.09 5.21 -0.61
C THR A 326 -2.33 5.55 -1.41
N ILE A 327 -3.36 4.73 -1.31
CA ILE A 327 -4.60 4.87 -2.08
C ILE A 327 -5.71 5.38 -1.16
N ALA A 328 -6.26 6.54 -1.50
CA ALA A 328 -7.48 7.07 -0.93
C ALA A 328 -8.63 6.94 -1.94
N ILE A 329 -9.81 6.69 -1.42
CA ILE A 329 -11.06 6.60 -2.15
C ILE A 329 -12.00 7.62 -1.53
N THR A 330 -12.75 8.36 -2.34
CA THR A 330 -13.82 9.21 -1.82
C THR A 330 -15.13 8.87 -2.50
N GLY A 331 -16.23 9.10 -1.79
CA GLY A 331 -17.55 8.84 -2.34
C GLY A 331 -18.70 9.32 -1.48
N ASN A 332 -19.90 9.26 -2.05
CA ASN A 332 -21.14 9.51 -1.32
C ASN A 332 -21.81 8.18 -1.03
N ASN A 333 -22.09 7.90 0.25
CA ASN A 333 -22.61 6.61 0.71
C ASN A 333 -21.83 5.41 0.13
N ALA A 334 -20.52 5.60 -0.03
CA ALA A 334 -19.65 4.60 -0.61
C ALA A 334 -19.41 3.49 0.42
N GLN A 335 -19.57 2.22 0.00
CA GLN A 335 -19.43 1.07 0.88
C GLN A 335 -18.61 -0.05 0.19
N PRO A 336 -17.45 -0.43 0.73
CA PRO A 336 -16.72 -1.58 0.23
C PRO A 336 -17.49 -2.86 0.58
N VAL A 337 -17.57 -3.81 -0.35
CA VAL A 337 -18.25 -5.09 -0.12
C VAL A 337 -17.38 -6.29 -0.47
N GLY A 338 -17.66 -7.42 0.18
CA GLY A 338 -16.88 -8.64 0.02
C GLY A 338 -15.47 -8.48 0.59
N ASP A 339 -14.50 -9.02 -0.12
CA ASP A 339 -13.11 -9.12 0.34
C ASP A 339 -12.45 -7.76 0.61
N VAL A 340 -12.73 -6.76 -0.21
CA VAL A 340 -12.10 -5.43 -0.08
C VAL A 340 -12.53 -4.71 1.20
N ALA A 341 -13.70 -5.05 1.76
CA ALA A 341 -14.21 -4.45 3.00
C ALA A 341 -13.30 -4.67 4.22
N GLN A 342 -12.50 -5.75 4.24
CA GLN A 342 -11.55 -6.00 5.34
C GLN A 342 -10.18 -5.34 5.13
N ARG A 343 -10.02 -4.60 4.03
CA ARG A 343 -8.77 -3.97 3.58
C ARG A 343 -8.89 -2.45 3.44
N VAL A 344 -10.07 -1.89 3.68
CA VAL A 344 -10.39 -0.46 3.58
C VAL A 344 -10.76 0.06 4.96
N LEU A 345 -10.07 1.10 5.44
CA LEU A 345 -10.46 1.84 6.64
C LEU A 345 -11.41 2.97 6.23
N PRO A 346 -12.71 2.91 6.57
CA PRO A 346 -13.63 3.99 6.30
C PRO A 346 -13.47 5.13 7.31
N CYS A 347 -13.72 6.33 6.83
CA CYS A 347 -13.75 7.58 7.57
C CYS A 347 -14.98 8.36 7.10
N HIS A 348 -15.95 8.54 8.00
CA HIS A 348 -17.23 9.17 7.72
C HIS A 348 -17.20 10.64 8.13
N LEU A 349 -17.71 11.48 7.23
CA LEU A 349 -17.92 12.90 7.45
C LEU A 349 -19.41 13.23 7.39
N ASP A 350 -19.87 14.06 8.30
CA ASP A 350 -21.24 14.60 8.35
C ASP A 350 -21.20 16.08 8.73
N ALA A 351 -21.45 16.95 7.76
CA ALA A 351 -21.45 18.40 7.96
C ALA A 351 -22.55 18.88 8.92
N ARG A 352 -23.57 18.06 9.22
CA ARG A 352 -24.72 18.37 10.10
C ARG A 352 -25.47 19.66 9.72
N VAL A 353 -25.46 19.98 8.43
CA VAL A 353 -26.17 21.12 7.85
C VAL A 353 -26.78 20.71 6.51
N GLU A 354 -27.89 21.35 6.14
CA GLU A 354 -28.62 21.09 4.88
C GLU A 354 -27.80 21.46 3.64
N HIS A 355 -27.00 22.53 3.74
CA HIS A 355 -26.18 23.07 2.65
C HIS A 355 -24.68 23.05 2.99
N PRO A 356 -24.00 21.88 2.94
CA PRO A 356 -22.56 21.78 3.23
C PRO A 356 -21.69 22.68 2.35
N GLU A 357 -22.12 22.99 1.13
CA GLU A 357 -21.44 23.88 0.18
C GLU A 357 -21.25 25.31 0.70
N ASN A 358 -22.09 25.75 1.67
CA ASN A 358 -21.97 27.07 2.29
C ASN A 358 -20.97 27.10 3.45
N ARG A 359 -20.46 25.93 3.86
CA ARG A 359 -19.51 25.82 4.96
C ARG A 359 -18.10 26.18 4.46
N ALA A 360 -17.51 27.21 5.06
CA ALA A 360 -16.13 27.59 4.80
C ALA A 360 -15.19 27.02 5.87
N PHE A 361 -13.99 26.65 5.44
CA PHE A 361 -12.86 26.50 6.36
C PHE A 361 -12.40 27.90 6.78
N SER A 362 -11.95 28.04 8.02
CA SER A 362 -11.41 29.30 8.57
C SER A 362 -10.11 29.75 7.87
N ARG A 363 -9.47 28.84 7.14
CA ARG A 363 -8.24 29.04 6.37
C ARG A 363 -8.31 28.32 5.04
N ASP A 364 -7.55 28.80 4.06
CA ASP A 364 -7.17 27.98 2.92
C ASP A 364 -6.25 26.85 3.42
N LEU A 365 -6.82 25.67 3.62
CA LEU A 365 -6.12 24.53 4.18
C LEU A 365 -4.94 24.10 3.30
N LEU A 366 -5.10 24.10 1.98
CA LEU A 366 -4.05 23.63 1.06
C LEU A 366 -2.85 24.59 1.07
N ALA A 367 -3.11 25.91 1.01
CA ALA A 367 -2.05 26.91 1.13
C ALA A 367 -1.40 26.90 2.53
N TRP A 368 -2.19 26.66 3.57
CA TRP A 368 -1.69 26.58 4.94
C TRP A 368 -0.78 25.36 5.15
N VAL A 369 -1.18 24.15 4.72
CA VAL A 369 -0.32 22.96 4.87
C VAL A 369 0.96 23.08 4.05
N GLU A 370 0.93 23.73 2.88
CA GLU A 370 2.13 23.95 2.06
C GLU A 370 3.12 24.87 2.76
N ARG A 371 2.64 25.95 3.39
CA ARG A 371 3.46 26.88 4.18
C ARG A 371 4.00 26.23 5.46
N GLU A 372 3.15 25.51 6.20
CA GLU A 372 3.49 24.89 7.48
C GLU A 372 4.19 23.53 7.31
N ARG A 373 4.40 23.08 6.06
CA ARG A 373 4.96 21.77 5.72
C ARG A 373 6.25 21.43 6.51
N PRO A 374 7.26 22.33 6.63
CA PRO A 374 8.42 22.06 7.48
C PRO A 374 8.08 21.70 8.93
N ARG A 375 7.22 22.50 9.57
CA ARG A 375 6.83 22.33 10.98
C ARG A 375 6.05 21.04 11.16
N LEU A 376 5.06 20.81 10.30
CA LEU A 376 4.17 19.64 10.39
C LEU A 376 4.91 18.33 10.10
N LEU A 377 5.84 18.30 9.13
CA LEU A 377 6.68 17.12 8.90
C LEU A 377 7.58 16.83 10.11
N ALA A 378 8.16 17.85 10.73
CA ALA A 378 8.93 17.65 11.96
C ALA A 378 8.07 17.10 13.09
N ALA A 379 6.85 17.61 13.23
CA ALA A 379 5.91 17.13 14.23
C ALA A 379 5.52 15.66 13.99
N MET A 380 5.22 15.27 12.74
CA MET A 380 4.94 13.87 12.38
C MET A 380 6.11 12.94 12.74
N LEU A 381 7.35 13.33 12.40
CA LEU A 381 8.54 12.53 12.67
C LEU A 381 8.88 12.46 14.17
N THR A 382 8.68 13.57 14.91
CA THR A 382 8.88 13.61 16.36
C THR A 382 7.92 12.67 17.07
N PHE A 383 6.64 12.66 16.67
CA PHE A 383 5.65 11.74 17.21
C PHE A 383 6.01 10.28 16.97
N LEU A 384 6.35 9.91 15.73
CA LEU A 384 6.77 8.54 15.39
C LEU A 384 8.04 8.14 16.15
N ARG A 385 8.99 9.07 16.30
CA ARG A 385 10.23 8.81 17.06
C ARG A 385 9.95 8.60 18.55
N ALA A 386 9.04 9.39 19.14
CA ALA A 386 8.63 9.23 20.54
C ALA A 386 8.00 7.86 20.79
N TYR A 387 7.11 7.42 19.91
CA TYR A 387 6.54 6.08 19.98
C TYR A 387 7.62 4.98 19.83
N ALA A 388 8.58 5.16 18.93
CA ALA A 388 9.59 4.13 18.69
C ALA A 388 10.52 3.87 19.87
N VAL A 389 10.88 4.93 20.61
CA VAL A 389 11.72 4.85 21.81
C VAL A 389 10.92 4.55 23.09
N ALA A 390 9.59 4.62 23.03
CA ALA A 390 8.72 4.30 24.15
C ALA A 390 8.78 2.81 24.52
N SER A 391 8.75 2.52 25.82
CA SER A 391 8.71 1.15 26.35
C SER A 391 7.29 0.62 26.56
N ASP A 392 6.29 1.51 26.63
CA ASP A 392 4.89 1.23 26.98
C ASP A 392 4.00 1.07 25.73
N LYS A 393 4.42 0.25 24.77
CA LYS A 393 3.67 0.04 23.52
C LYS A 393 2.37 -0.74 23.77
N PRO A 394 1.23 -0.32 23.19
CA PRO A 394 -0.06 -0.96 23.43
C PRO A 394 -0.14 -2.33 22.76
N ALA A 395 -0.91 -3.24 23.36
CA ALA A 395 -1.32 -4.47 22.69
C ALA A 395 -2.40 -4.14 21.64
N LEU A 396 -2.20 -4.59 20.40
CA LEU A 396 -3.12 -4.33 19.29
C LEU A 396 -3.94 -5.57 18.95
N LYS A 397 -5.23 -5.39 18.66
CA LYS A 397 -6.07 -6.45 18.05
C LYS A 397 -5.39 -6.95 16.76
N PRO A 398 -5.29 -8.27 16.51
CA PRO A 398 -4.67 -8.79 15.29
C PRO A 398 -5.35 -8.30 14.02
N TRP A 399 -4.55 -7.98 13.00
CA TRP A 399 -5.02 -7.67 11.65
C TRP A 399 -3.99 -8.08 10.62
N ARG A 400 -4.39 -8.21 9.35
CA ARG A 400 -3.52 -8.73 8.28
C ARG A 400 -2.36 -7.81 7.93
N PHE A 401 -2.51 -6.51 8.18
CA PHE A 401 -1.47 -5.50 7.95
C PHE A 401 -0.62 -5.35 9.21
N VAL A 402 0.18 -6.37 9.54
CA VAL A 402 0.93 -6.45 10.81
C VAL A 402 1.95 -5.32 10.93
N GLU A 403 2.81 -5.15 9.92
CA GLU A 403 3.84 -4.11 9.89
C GLU A 403 3.22 -2.71 9.92
N TRP A 404 2.21 -2.47 9.09
CA TRP A 404 1.45 -1.21 9.10
C TRP A 404 0.79 -0.96 10.47
N SER A 405 0.25 -2.01 11.11
CA SER A 405 -0.37 -1.87 12.42
C SER A 405 0.64 -1.41 13.47
N GLN A 406 1.87 -1.91 13.43
CA GLN A 406 2.92 -1.46 14.34
C GLN A 406 3.45 -0.06 13.99
N ALA A 407 3.55 0.27 12.70
CA ALA A 407 4.13 1.51 12.20
C ALA A 407 3.19 2.74 12.26
N VAL A 408 1.88 2.53 12.14
CA VAL A 408 0.90 3.62 11.97
C VAL A 408 -0.20 3.57 13.03
N ARG A 409 -0.86 2.42 13.19
CA ARG A 409 -1.97 2.24 14.14
C ARG A 409 -1.50 2.26 15.60
N GLY A 410 -0.43 1.55 15.90
CA GLY A 410 0.20 1.47 17.23
C GLY A 410 0.53 2.85 17.81
N PRO A 411 1.22 3.74 17.09
CA PRO A 411 1.46 5.10 17.54
C PRO A 411 0.18 5.85 17.94
N LEU A 412 -0.88 5.77 17.12
CA LEU A 412 -2.14 6.48 17.40
C LEU A 412 -2.83 5.95 18.65
N VAL A 413 -2.90 4.62 18.81
CA VAL A 413 -3.46 3.98 20.02
C VAL A 413 -2.63 4.32 21.26
N TRP A 414 -1.29 4.33 21.14
CA TRP A 414 -0.40 4.74 22.22
C TRP A 414 -0.60 6.20 22.66
N ALA A 415 -0.97 7.07 21.71
CA ALA A 415 -1.31 8.45 21.97
C ALA A 415 -2.70 8.65 22.60
N GLY A 416 -3.50 7.58 22.74
CA GLY A 416 -4.84 7.62 23.33
C GLY A 416 -5.97 7.88 22.33
N TYR A 417 -5.70 7.84 21.01
CA TYR A 417 -6.77 7.85 20.02
C TYR A 417 -7.53 6.52 20.02
N PRO A 418 -8.83 6.50 19.68
CA PRO A 418 -9.54 5.26 19.36
C PRO A 418 -8.79 4.47 18.30
N ASP A 419 -8.89 3.14 18.35
CA ASP A 419 -8.21 2.28 17.40
C ASP A 419 -8.79 2.49 15.99
N PRO A 420 -7.99 2.94 14.99
CA PRO A 420 -8.46 3.06 13.61
C PRO A 420 -9.10 1.79 13.05
N LEU A 421 -8.71 0.60 13.56
CA LEU A 421 -9.28 -0.67 13.12
C LEU A 421 -10.75 -0.84 13.51
N ASP A 422 -11.22 -0.16 14.56
CA ASP A 422 -12.61 -0.21 14.99
C ASP A 422 -13.56 0.37 13.92
N ALA A 423 -13.05 1.12 12.95
CA ALA A 423 -13.79 1.56 11.77
C ALA A 423 -14.35 0.37 10.93
N LEU A 424 -13.71 -0.79 11.00
CA LEU A 424 -14.20 -2.00 10.34
C LEU A 424 -15.40 -2.63 11.05
N ASP A 425 -15.59 -2.40 12.35
CA ASP A 425 -16.67 -3.01 13.10
C ASP A 425 -18.02 -2.42 12.68
N ALA A 426 -18.11 -1.10 12.52
CA ALA A 426 -19.30 -0.44 11.93
C ALA A 426 -19.59 -0.95 10.51
N THR A 427 -18.55 -1.14 9.68
CA THR A 427 -18.71 -1.69 8.32
C THR A 427 -19.27 -3.12 8.32
N ARG A 428 -18.92 -3.92 9.33
CA ARG A 428 -19.40 -5.30 9.47
C ARG A 428 -20.86 -5.36 9.93
N GLU A 429 -21.28 -4.44 10.78
CA GLU A 429 -22.67 -4.34 11.25
C GLU A 429 -23.61 -3.97 10.09
N ASP A 430 -23.16 -3.11 9.18
CA ASP A 430 -23.94 -2.62 8.03
C ASP A 430 -23.83 -3.48 6.75
N ASP A 431 -23.18 -4.65 6.78
CA ASP A 431 -23.04 -5.55 5.61
C ASP A 431 -24.33 -6.36 5.36
N PRO A 432 -25.14 -6.08 4.32
CA PRO A 432 -26.40 -6.81 4.16
C PRO A 432 -26.21 -8.27 3.78
N ALA A 433 -25.06 -8.65 3.21
CA ALA A 433 -24.81 -10.07 2.98
C ALA A 433 -24.67 -10.82 4.32
N ARG A 434 -24.09 -10.17 5.33
CA ARG A 434 -24.03 -10.68 6.71
C ARG A 434 -25.40 -10.65 7.37
N VAL A 435 -26.17 -9.56 7.23
CA VAL A 435 -27.54 -9.44 7.78
C VAL A 435 -28.46 -10.51 7.20
N ALA A 436 -28.47 -10.68 5.87
CA ALA A 436 -29.27 -11.70 5.19
C ALA A 436 -28.88 -13.12 5.62
N LEU A 437 -27.56 -13.39 5.75
CA LEU A 437 -27.07 -14.68 6.26
C LEU A 437 -27.50 -14.92 7.72
N MET A 438 -27.41 -13.88 8.57
CA MET A 438 -27.86 -13.95 9.96
C MET A 438 -29.35 -14.22 10.07
N GLY A 439 -30.17 -13.53 9.26
CA GLY A 439 -31.61 -13.74 9.17
C GLY A 439 -31.94 -15.17 8.76
N LEU A 440 -31.30 -15.68 7.71
CA LEU A 440 -31.52 -17.04 7.24
C LEU A 440 -31.07 -18.10 8.26
N LEU A 441 -29.89 -17.94 8.88
CA LEU A 441 -29.40 -18.88 9.91
C LEU A 441 -30.36 -18.92 11.11
N SER A 442 -30.83 -17.76 11.55
CA SER A 442 -31.73 -17.64 12.71
C SER A 442 -33.10 -18.25 12.41
N ALA A 443 -33.71 -17.89 11.28
CA ALA A 443 -35.01 -18.43 10.86
C ALA A 443 -34.95 -19.94 10.60
N TRP A 444 -33.89 -20.43 9.95
CA TRP A 444 -33.71 -21.87 9.72
C TRP A 444 -33.53 -22.64 11.03
N HIS A 445 -32.69 -22.14 11.95
CA HIS A 445 -32.46 -22.79 13.24
C HIS A 445 -33.72 -22.80 14.12
N ALA A 446 -34.55 -21.75 14.06
CA ALA A 446 -35.83 -21.71 14.76
C ALA A 446 -36.78 -22.83 14.30
N HIS A 447 -36.84 -23.13 12.99
CA HIS A 447 -37.73 -24.16 12.44
C HIS A 447 -37.22 -25.58 12.59
N PHE A 448 -35.94 -25.77 12.27
CA PHE A 448 -35.39 -27.10 12.05
C PHE A 448 -34.42 -27.51 13.16
N SER A 449 -33.98 -26.57 13.99
CA SER A 449 -32.90 -26.75 14.96
C SER A 449 -31.68 -27.37 14.25
N ASN A 450 -31.04 -28.37 14.89
CA ASN A 450 -29.87 -29.05 14.34
C ASN A 450 -30.22 -30.23 13.42
N ARG A 451 -31.44 -30.28 12.86
CA ARG A 451 -31.88 -31.43 12.03
C ARG A 451 -31.54 -31.22 10.55
N PRO A 452 -30.89 -32.19 9.88
CA PRO A 452 -30.65 -32.11 8.44
C PRO A 452 -31.94 -32.10 7.62
N GLN A 453 -32.12 -31.08 6.78
CA GLN A 453 -33.27 -30.92 5.89
C GLN A 453 -32.86 -31.02 4.43
N ALA A 454 -33.74 -31.59 3.59
CA ALA A 454 -33.61 -31.42 2.14
C ALA A 454 -34.19 -30.05 1.74
N LEU A 455 -33.58 -29.39 0.76
CA LEU A 455 -34.00 -28.02 0.36
C LEU A 455 -35.45 -27.95 -0.12
N ARG A 456 -35.97 -29.03 -0.72
CA ARG A 456 -37.39 -29.12 -1.10
C ARG A 456 -38.33 -29.01 0.10
N ASP A 457 -37.95 -29.58 1.23
CA ASP A 457 -38.80 -29.65 2.43
C ASP A 457 -38.78 -28.28 3.12
N VAL A 458 -37.63 -27.61 3.11
CA VAL A 458 -37.47 -26.23 3.60
C VAL A 458 -38.29 -25.25 2.77
N ILE A 459 -38.23 -25.36 1.44
CA ILE A 459 -39.01 -24.50 0.55
C ILE A 459 -40.51 -24.77 0.68
N GLY A 460 -40.91 -26.05 0.76
CA GLY A 460 -42.31 -26.42 1.01
C GLY A 460 -42.84 -25.76 2.28
N ARG A 461 -42.07 -25.86 3.38
CA ARG A 461 -42.42 -25.24 4.66
C ARG A 461 -42.55 -23.72 4.57
N ALA A 462 -41.65 -23.06 3.85
CA ALA A 462 -41.70 -21.60 3.62
C ALA A 462 -42.87 -21.17 2.69
N ILE A 463 -43.41 -22.08 1.88
CA ILE A 463 -44.58 -21.81 1.02
C ILE A 463 -45.88 -21.96 1.80
N ASP A 464 -45.98 -22.93 2.70
CA ASP A 464 -47.20 -23.26 3.44
C ASP A 464 -47.74 -22.09 4.30
N ARG A 465 -46.88 -21.20 4.79
CA ARG A 465 -47.25 -19.93 5.48
C ARG A 465 -48.25 -20.11 6.63
N ALA A 466 -48.21 -21.26 7.32
CA ALA A 466 -49.21 -21.61 8.33
C ALA A 466 -48.97 -20.91 9.68
N ALA A 467 -47.74 -20.49 9.97
CA ALA A 467 -47.36 -19.78 11.19
C ALA A 467 -46.51 -18.54 10.88
N ALA A 468 -46.48 -17.56 11.81
CA ALA A 468 -45.66 -16.35 11.70
C ALA A 468 -44.18 -16.66 11.39
N ALA A 469 -43.63 -17.69 12.02
CA ALA A 469 -42.26 -18.14 11.78
C ALA A 469 -42.04 -18.60 10.32
N ASP A 470 -43.05 -19.19 9.66
CA ASP A 470 -42.92 -19.62 8.25
C ASP A 470 -42.80 -18.41 7.30
N PHE A 471 -43.36 -17.24 7.68
CA PHE A 471 -43.15 -15.99 6.94
C PHE A 471 -41.72 -15.48 7.10
N GLU A 472 -41.17 -15.49 8.32
CA GLU A 472 -39.76 -15.11 8.55
C GLU A 472 -38.77 -15.99 7.79
N LEU A 473 -38.99 -17.32 7.80
CA LEU A 473 -38.20 -18.26 7.02
C LEU A 473 -38.32 -18.00 5.52
N ARG A 474 -39.53 -17.71 5.03
CA ARG A 474 -39.75 -17.37 3.63
C ARG A 474 -39.02 -16.10 3.23
N ASP A 475 -39.16 -15.03 4.00
CA ASP A 475 -38.58 -13.73 3.69
C ASP A 475 -37.05 -13.82 3.68
N ALA A 476 -36.47 -14.52 4.66
CA ALA A 476 -35.03 -14.76 4.69
C ALA A 476 -34.53 -15.60 3.49
N ILE A 477 -35.30 -16.61 3.04
CA ILE A 477 -34.95 -17.37 1.81
C ILE A 477 -35.12 -16.49 0.58
N ALA A 478 -36.18 -15.68 0.50
CA ALA A 478 -36.44 -14.80 -0.64
C ALA A 478 -35.35 -13.73 -0.79
N GLU A 479 -34.85 -13.18 0.31
CA GLU A 479 -33.76 -12.20 0.33
C GLU A 479 -32.47 -12.75 -0.32
N VAL A 480 -32.13 -14.02 -0.10
CA VAL A 480 -30.87 -14.61 -0.60
C VAL A 480 -31.02 -15.47 -1.86
N ALA A 481 -32.21 -16.00 -2.11
CA ALA A 481 -32.46 -17.03 -3.12
C ALA A 481 -33.76 -16.84 -3.90
N GLY A 482 -34.44 -15.69 -3.73
CA GLY A 482 -35.58 -15.29 -4.55
C GLY A 482 -35.19 -15.09 -6.02
N ASP A 483 -36.15 -15.32 -6.91
CA ASP A 483 -36.05 -14.90 -8.31
C ASP A 483 -36.67 -13.52 -8.56
N ARG A 484 -36.68 -13.08 -9.83
CA ARG A 484 -37.21 -11.75 -10.20
C ARG A 484 -38.71 -11.62 -9.95
N SER A 485 -39.42 -12.74 -9.79
CA SER A 485 -40.84 -12.84 -9.45
C SER A 485 -41.10 -13.02 -7.95
N GLY A 486 -40.05 -13.17 -7.13
CA GLY A 486 -40.17 -13.44 -5.69
C GLY A 486 -40.49 -14.90 -5.35
N GLU A 487 -40.37 -15.83 -6.32
CA GLU A 487 -40.47 -17.27 -6.06
C GLU A 487 -39.15 -17.82 -5.50
N LEU A 488 -39.27 -18.83 -4.63
CA LEU A 488 -38.13 -19.44 -3.94
C LEU A 488 -37.47 -20.50 -4.83
N SER A 489 -36.16 -20.39 -5.05
CA SER A 489 -35.41 -21.34 -5.89
C SER A 489 -34.50 -22.26 -5.07
N ALA A 490 -34.77 -23.57 -5.11
CA ALA A 490 -33.91 -24.59 -4.47
C ALA A 490 -32.47 -24.58 -4.99
N LEU A 491 -32.28 -24.32 -6.29
CA LEU A 491 -30.96 -24.25 -6.90
C LEU A 491 -30.16 -23.04 -6.41
N ARG A 492 -30.79 -21.86 -6.33
CA ARG A 492 -30.14 -20.63 -5.83
C ARG A 492 -29.83 -20.76 -4.35
N LEU A 493 -30.78 -21.27 -3.56
CA LEU A 493 -30.58 -21.54 -2.14
C LEU A 493 -29.42 -22.52 -1.93
N GLY A 494 -29.38 -23.63 -2.69
CA GLY A 494 -28.28 -24.60 -2.60
C GLY A 494 -26.91 -24.00 -2.90
N LYS A 495 -26.80 -23.17 -3.95
CA LYS A 495 -25.55 -22.44 -4.27
C LYS A 495 -25.16 -21.46 -3.16
N TYR A 496 -26.13 -20.74 -2.60
CA TYR A 496 -25.92 -19.81 -1.50
C TYR A 496 -25.44 -20.51 -0.23
N LEU A 497 -26.08 -21.62 0.16
CA LEU A 497 -25.64 -22.42 1.31
C LEU A 497 -24.24 -23.00 1.10
N GLN A 498 -23.92 -23.40 -0.13
CA GLN A 498 -22.59 -23.91 -0.46
C GLN A 498 -21.50 -22.85 -0.33
N SER A 499 -21.73 -21.61 -0.77
CA SER A 499 -20.76 -20.52 -0.63
C SER A 499 -20.61 -20.00 0.79
N HIS A 500 -21.58 -20.27 1.68
CA HIS A 500 -21.59 -19.81 3.07
C HIS A 500 -21.43 -20.95 4.10
N ALA A 501 -21.21 -22.19 3.64
CA ALA A 501 -21.04 -23.35 4.51
C ALA A 501 -19.87 -23.15 5.50
N GLY A 502 -20.12 -23.39 6.79
CA GLY A 502 -19.14 -23.24 7.86
C GLY A 502 -18.86 -21.79 8.30
N ARG A 503 -19.43 -20.77 7.64
CA ARG A 503 -19.30 -19.37 8.08
C ARG A 503 -20.14 -19.15 9.33
N ILE A 504 -19.50 -18.74 10.44
CA ILE A 504 -20.15 -18.50 11.72
C ILE A 504 -20.69 -17.07 11.76
N VAL A 505 -21.99 -16.92 12.02
CA VAL A 505 -22.65 -15.62 12.30
C VAL A 505 -23.59 -15.80 13.48
N SER A 506 -23.47 -14.92 14.48
CA SER A 506 -24.26 -14.97 15.73
C SER A 506 -24.26 -16.36 16.41
N GLY A 507 -23.12 -17.07 16.35
CA GLY A 507 -22.95 -18.39 16.94
C GLY A 507 -23.58 -19.56 16.16
N LEU A 508 -24.07 -19.33 14.95
CA LEU A 508 -24.68 -20.35 14.07
C LEU A 508 -23.89 -20.49 12.77
N ALA A 509 -23.91 -21.69 12.17
CA ALA A 509 -23.35 -21.91 10.84
C ALA A 509 -24.10 -23.00 10.06
N PHE A 510 -24.12 -22.89 8.72
CA PHE A 510 -24.60 -23.96 7.86
C PHE A 510 -23.58 -25.10 7.78
N LYS A 511 -24.08 -26.33 7.84
CA LYS A 511 -23.31 -27.55 7.62
C LYS A 511 -23.97 -28.42 6.56
N ARG A 512 -23.12 -28.88 5.64
CA ARG A 512 -23.50 -29.87 4.64
C ARG A 512 -23.57 -31.25 5.29
N GLY A 513 -24.74 -31.87 5.25
CA GLY A 513 -24.97 -33.24 5.69
C GLY A 513 -24.74 -34.27 4.58
N ALA A 514 -25.05 -35.54 4.88
CA ALA A 514 -24.92 -36.64 3.94
C ALA A 514 -25.86 -36.51 2.74
N LEU A 515 -25.50 -37.16 1.64
CA LEU A 515 -26.39 -37.41 0.51
C LEU A 515 -27.46 -38.41 0.94
N TYR A 516 -28.73 -38.06 0.70
CA TYR A 516 -29.86 -38.94 0.93
C TYR A 516 -30.82 -38.86 -0.26
N ALA A 517 -31.15 -40.01 -0.84
CA ALA A 517 -32.03 -40.11 -2.01
C ALA A 517 -31.66 -39.13 -3.16
N GLY A 518 -30.37 -39.04 -3.48
CA GLY A 518 -29.86 -38.16 -4.56
C GLY A 518 -29.80 -36.66 -4.22
N SER A 519 -30.16 -36.26 -3.01
CA SER A 519 -30.17 -34.86 -2.57
C SER A 519 -29.27 -34.63 -1.36
N VAL A 520 -28.57 -33.49 -1.34
CA VAL A 520 -27.75 -33.06 -0.20
C VAL A 520 -28.67 -32.48 0.87
N ARG A 521 -28.49 -32.92 2.13
CA ARG A 521 -29.18 -32.32 3.27
C ARG A 521 -28.34 -31.22 3.92
N TRP A 522 -28.99 -30.17 4.39
CA TRP A 522 -28.38 -29.02 5.06
C TRP A 522 -28.93 -28.88 6.47
N MET A 523 -28.09 -28.46 7.41
CA MET A 523 -28.49 -28.13 8.78
C MET A 523 -27.82 -26.85 9.23
N VAL A 524 -28.41 -26.18 10.21
CA VAL A 524 -27.75 -25.13 10.98
C VAL A 524 -27.34 -25.75 12.31
N GLU A 525 -26.12 -25.48 12.76
CA GLU A 525 -25.65 -25.92 14.07
C GLU A 525 -25.04 -24.74 14.85
N PRO A 526 -25.19 -24.71 16.18
CA PRO A 526 -24.39 -23.85 17.04
C PRO A 526 -22.90 -24.12 16.85
N ARG A 527 -22.14 -23.05 16.71
CA ARG A 527 -20.68 -23.05 16.62
C ARG A 527 -20.16 -21.98 17.56
N HIS A 528 -19.42 -22.40 18.59
CA HIS A 528 -18.70 -21.47 19.44
C HIS A 528 -17.51 -20.86 18.68
N LEU A 529 -17.25 -19.58 18.92
CA LEU A 529 -15.99 -18.94 18.50
C LEU A 529 -14.87 -19.57 19.33
N GLY A 530 -14.22 -20.60 18.79
CA GLY A 530 -13.16 -21.31 19.49
C GLY A 530 -11.97 -20.40 19.80
N GLY A 531 -11.78 -20.10 21.09
CA GLY A 531 -10.45 -19.91 21.64
C GLY A 531 -9.75 -21.26 21.68
N ARG A 532 -8.54 -21.32 21.11
CA ARG A 532 -7.54 -22.41 21.18
C ARG A 532 -8.04 -23.75 21.74
N ASP A 533 -8.46 -24.65 20.86
CA ASP A 533 -8.51 -26.07 21.22
C ASP A 533 -7.07 -26.61 21.27
N GLY A 534 -6.66 -26.96 22.48
CA GLY A 534 -5.38 -27.59 22.78
C GLY A 534 -5.26 -28.98 22.18
N VAL A 535 -4.04 -29.27 21.74
CA VAL A 535 -3.54 -30.59 21.39
C VAL A 535 -3.86 -31.58 22.52
N GLY A 536 -4.59 -32.64 22.18
CA GLY A 536 -4.95 -33.72 23.11
C GLY A 536 -5.30 -35.00 22.36
N GLY A 537 -4.46 -35.40 21.40
CA GLY A 537 -4.53 -36.72 20.81
C GLY A 537 -4.07 -37.75 21.84
N VAL A 538 -5.00 -38.41 22.53
CA VAL A 538 -4.70 -39.64 23.27
C VAL A 538 -4.83 -40.79 22.29
N ILE A 539 -3.67 -41.30 21.86
CA ILE A 539 -3.53 -42.57 21.16
C ILE A 539 -3.91 -43.66 22.17
N SER A 540 -5.05 -44.31 21.95
CA SER A 540 -5.44 -45.53 22.64
C SER A 540 -4.53 -46.67 22.17
N ASN A 541 -3.53 -47.03 22.98
CA ASN A 541 -2.70 -48.19 22.75
C ASN A 541 -3.44 -49.43 23.29
N GLN A 542 -3.92 -50.29 22.38
CA GLN A 542 -4.43 -51.62 22.72
C GLN A 542 -3.23 -52.52 23.05
N ALA A 543 -3.07 -52.87 24.32
CA ALA A 543 -2.23 -53.98 24.73
C ALA A 543 -3.05 -55.27 24.66
N GLN A 544 -2.50 -56.26 23.95
CA GLN A 544 -2.99 -57.62 23.87
C GLN A 544 -2.82 -58.34 25.23
N GLU A 545 -3.91 -58.88 25.76
CA GLU A 545 -3.86 -60.01 26.70
C GLU A 545 -4.36 -61.26 25.96
N LYS A 546 -3.51 -62.29 25.90
CA LYS A 546 -3.91 -63.67 25.61
C LYS A 546 -4.33 -64.33 26.92
N PRO A 547 -5.41 -65.12 26.96
CA PRO A 547 -5.65 -66.05 28.04
C PRO A 547 -4.96 -67.41 27.76
N GLU A 548 -4.86 -68.20 28.83
CA GLU A 548 -4.28 -69.56 28.95
C GLU A 548 -4.57 -70.52 27.81
#